data_AF-A0A9X3ERZ0-F1
#
_entry.id   AF-A0A9X3ERZ0-F1
#
_cell.length_a   1.000
_cell.length_b   1.000
_cell.length_c   1.000
_cell.angle_alpha   90.00
_cell.angle_beta   90.00
_cell.angle_gamma   90.00
#
_symmetry.space_group_name_H-M   'P 1'
#
loop_
_entity.id
_entity.type
_entity.pdbx_description
1 polymer ?
#
loop_
_entity_poly.entity_id
_entity_poly.type
_entity_poly.pdbx_seq_one_letter_code
_entity_poly.pdbx_strand_id
1 'polypeptide(L)'
;MRTIAVDVTTDPGDEIGQALAASGPLLFSRERPMNPALAALEPPGEFLVAAFRLRDKVLGIVVADDPYGRAPIDPQAREFIGFLLDTAALASENLRLRESVETLARHDELTGLFNRREFETRMADEQSRAQRLGSQCALLLFDVDHLQRVNLARGHKAGDELLQQVGVMLRSTLRSHDIVARLTGDAFAVLVTDTTHEQVLAIARRVGTLGLGMGVSLSAGGSLWPRDNHEMSVLFSEAEAALIDAKRGGRGRAVIEGDEAPMLFEPPDDGEPLD
;
A
#
# COMPACT_ATOMS: atom_id res chain seq x y z
N MET A 1 28.39 -12.77 0.63
CA MET A 1 28.00 -11.36 0.40
C MET A 1 27.97 -10.68 1.76
N ARG A 2 28.96 -9.82 2.05
CA ARG A 2 28.95 -9.00 3.28
C ARG A 2 28.22 -7.71 2.92
N THR A 3 27.11 -7.43 3.58
CA THR A 3 26.39 -6.16 3.42
C THR A 3 26.84 -5.24 4.55
N ILE A 4 27.43 -4.10 4.22
CA ILE A 4 27.80 -3.08 5.20
C ILE A 4 26.91 -1.87 4.96
N ALA A 5 26.24 -1.42 6.03
CA ALA A 5 25.55 -0.14 6.00
C ALA A 5 26.61 0.96 5.94
N VAL A 6 26.83 1.52 4.75
CA VAL A 6 27.65 2.70 4.57
C VAL A 6 26.74 3.89 4.85
N ASP A 7 26.88 4.49 6.03
CA ASP A 7 26.28 5.80 6.28
C ASP A 7 27.06 6.81 5.42
N VAL A 8 26.41 7.39 4.42
CA VAL A 8 27.05 8.19 3.36
C VAL A 8 27.37 9.58 3.92
N THR A 9 28.31 9.63 4.87
CA THR A 9 29.02 10.87 5.25
C THR A 9 30.26 10.94 4.36
N THR A 10 30.14 11.68 3.27
CA THR A 10 31.16 11.72 2.21
C THR A 10 32.12 12.87 2.43
N ASP A 11 33.39 12.56 2.69
CA ASP A 11 34.47 13.51 2.46
C ASP A 11 34.79 13.48 0.96
N PRO A 12 34.71 14.61 0.22
CA PRO A 12 35.09 14.65 -1.19
C PRO A 12 36.51 14.16 -1.48
N GLY A 13 37.39 14.13 -0.48
CA GLY A 13 38.75 13.60 -0.58
C GLY A 13 38.88 12.08 -0.49
N ASP A 14 37.85 11.35 -0.03
CA ASP A 14 37.91 9.90 0.18
C ASP A 14 37.43 9.08 -1.04
N GLU A 15 37.59 7.75 -1.00
CA GLU A 15 37.28 6.86 -2.13
C GLU A 15 35.79 6.88 -2.53
N ILE A 16 34.90 7.01 -1.55
CA ILE A 16 33.46 7.05 -1.79
C ILE A 16 33.10 8.40 -2.42
N GLY A 17 33.59 9.51 -1.86
CA GLY A 17 33.41 10.86 -2.40
C GLY A 17 33.91 10.97 -3.84
N GLN A 18 35.08 10.42 -4.12
CA GLN A 18 35.64 10.36 -5.47
C GLN A 18 34.80 9.50 -6.43
N ALA A 19 34.36 8.32 -5.99
CA ALA A 19 33.49 7.47 -6.81
C ALA A 19 32.12 8.12 -7.09
N LEU A 20 31.59 8.89 -6.14
CA LEU A 20 30.38 9.70 -6.30
C LEU A 20 30.58 10.94 -7.17
N ALA A 21 31.81 11.38 -7.40
CA ALA A 21 32.11 12.45 -8.35
C ALA A 21 32.44 11.91 -9.76
N ALA A 22 32.89 10.66 -9.84
CA ALA A 22 33.28 10.02 -11.09
C ALA A 22 32.09 9.51 -11.91
N SER A 23 32.32 9.38 -13.22
CA SER A 23 31.36 8.84 -14.19
C SER A 23 31.47 7.33 -14.39
N GLY A 24 32.36 6.65 -13.67
CA GLY A 24 32.58 5.21 -13.82
C GLY A 24 33.38 4.62 -12.67
N PRO A 25 33.57 3.30 -12.64
CA PRO A 25 34.34 2.63 -11.60
C PRO A 25 35.74 3.23 -11.48
N LEU A 26 36.22 3.42 -10.26
CA LEU A 26 37.58 3.86 -9.96
C LEU A 26 38.36 2.71 -9.35
N LEU A 27 39.56 2.46 -9.89
CA LEU A 27 40.49 1.47 -9.34
C LEU A 27 41.31 2.12 -8.23
N PHE A 28 41.27 1.50 -7.06
CA PHE A 28 42.07 1.88 -5.90
C PHE A 28 43.08 0.77 -5.61
N SER A 29 44.32 1.18 -5.35
CA SER A 29 45.36 0.29 -4.83
C SER A 29 45.59 0.60 -3.36
N ARG A 30 45.85 -0.44 -2.58
CA ARG A 30 45.82 -0.35 -1.12
C ARG A 30 47.15 0.11 -0.56
N GLU A 31 47.27 1.41 -0.26
CA GLU A 31 48.23 1.90 0.75
C GLU A 31 47.57 2.11 2.13
N ARG A 32 46.27 2.44 2.20
CA ARG A 32 45.29 2.21 3.31
C ARG A 32 43.95 2.85 2.92
N PRO A 33 42.78 2.22 3.15
CA PRO A 33 41.52 2.88 2.88
C PRO A 33 41.31 4.09 3.81
N MET A 34 40.93 5.24 3.26
CA MET A 34 40.63 6.45 4.04
C MET A 34 39.20 6.43 4.58
N ASN A 35 38.26 5.87 3.81
CA ASN A 35 36.88 5.72 4.27
C ASN A 35 36.72 4.53 5.25
N PRO A 36 36.28 4.77 6.50
CA PRO A 36 36.14 3.72 7.51
C PRO A 36 35.12 2.63 7.14
N ALA A 37 34.09 2.95 6.36
CA ALA A 37 33.08 2.00 5.96
C ALA A 37 33.62 0.98 4.94
N LEU A 38 34.52 1.41 4.05
CA LEU A 38 35.23 0.51 3.14
C LEU A 38 36.27 -0.34 3.88
N ALA A 39 36.92 0.21 4.91
CA ALA A 39 37.87 -0.54 5.72
C ALA A 39 37.24 -1.77 6.38
N ALA A 40 35.97 -1.70 6.78
CA ALA A 40 35.20 -2.81 7.35
C ALA A 40 34.93 -3.95 6.35
N LEU A 41 35.01 -3.69 5.04
CA LEU A 41 34.89 -4.74 4.01
C LEU A 41 36.15 -5.61 3.90
N GLU A 42 37.29 -5.15 4.44
CA GLU A 42 38.60 -5.78 4.32
C GLU A 42 39.02 -6.09 2.86
N PRO A 43 38.91 -5.13 1.91
CA PRO A 43 39.19 -5.39 0.51
C PRO A 43 40.68 -5.76 0.26
N PRO A 44 40.98 -6.53 -0.80
CA PRO A 44 42.32 -6.95 -1.16
C PRO A 44 43.18 -5.77 -1.67
N GLY A 45 44.37 -6.08 -2.19
CA GLY A 45 45.38 -5.07 -2.59
C GLY A 45 44.92 -4.12 -3.69
N GLU A 46 44.00 -4.55 -4.54
CA GLU A 46 43.32 -3.73 -5.54
C GLU A 46 41.82 -3.99 -5.50
N PHE A 47 41.02 -2.92 -5.60
CA PHE A 47 39.56 -3.00 -5.63
C PHE A 47 38.99 -1.84 -6.43
N LEU A 48 37.79 -2.04 -6.97
CA LEU A 48 37.01 -1.02 -7.64
C LEU A 48 35.98 -0.43 -6.68
N VAL A 49 35.81 0.88 -6.72
CA VAL A 49 34.66 1.56 -6.12
C VAL A 49 33.93 2.32 -7.23
N ALA A 50 32.63 2.12 -7.32
CA ALA A 50 31.80 2.76 -8.33
C ALA A 50 30.49 3.22 -7.70
N ALA A 51 30.03 4.40 -8.10
CA ALA A 51 28.68 4.82 -7.80
C ALA A 51 27.69 4.07 -8.70
N PHE A 52 26.70 3.42 -8.09
CA PHE A 52 25.54 2.90 -8.78
C PHE A 52 24.55 4.05 -8.96
N ARG A 53 24.36 4.54 -10.19
CA ARG A 53 23.62 5.79 -10.44
C ARG A 53 22.64 5.64 -11.59
N LEU A 54 21.57 6.40 -11.50
CA LEU A 54 20.65 6.63 -12.61
C LEU A 54 20.63 8.13 -12.89
N ARG A 55 21.19 8.55 -14.03
CA ARG A 55 21.41 9.96 -14.36
C ARG A 55 22.18 10.64 -13.21
N ASP A 56 21.64 11.71 -12.64
CA ASP A 56 22.27 12.45 -11.54
C ASP A 56 22.03 11.83 -10.15
N LYS A 57 21.11 10.84 -10.04
CA LYS A 57 20.73 10.24 -8.76
C LYS A 57 21.62 9.04 -8.43
N VAL A 58 22.28 9.10 -7.29
CA VAL A 58 23.03 7.96 -6.71
C VAL A 58 22.03 7.02 -6.06
N LEU A 59 22.04 5.76 -6.49
CA LEU A 59 21.24 4.67 -5.93
C LEU A 59 22.03 3.86 -4.89
N GLY A 60 23.37 3.84 -5.00
CA GLY A 60 24.24 3.19 -4.03
C GLY A 60 25.72 3.23 -4.42
N ILE A 61 26.54 2.49 -3.69
CA ILE A 61 27.96 2.27 -3.98
C ILE A 61 28.18 0.78 -4.20
N VAL A 62 28.94 0.45 -5.23
CA VAL A 62 29.42 -0.90 -5.49
C VAL A 62 30.91 -0.95 -5.27
N VAL A 63 31.33 -1.92 -4.47
CA VAL A 63 32.73 -2.26 -4.25
C VAL A 63 32.93 -3.64 -4.85
N ALA A 64 33.90 -3.77 -5.75
CA ALA A 64 34.20 -5.02 -6.43
C ALA A 64 35.69 -5.35 -6.32
N ASP A 65 36.00 -6.61 -6.07
CA ASP A 65 37.36 -7.09 -5.87
C ASP A 65 37.53 -8.53 -6.39
N ASP A 66 38.79 -9.00 -6.46
CA ASP A 66 39.14 -10.40 -6.72
C ASP A 66 39.85 -11.00 -5.50
N PRO A 67 39.09 -11.43 -4.47
CA PRO A 67 39.69 -11.92 -3.22
C PRO A 67 40.36 -13.29 -3.37
N TYR A 68 40.05 -14.04 -4.45
CA TYR A 68 40.53 -15.40 -4.66
C TYR A 68 41.73 -15.47 -5.61
N GLY A 69 41.62 -14.85 -6.79
CA GLY A 69 42.70 -14.85 -7.78
C GLY A 69 43.80 -13.85 -7.43
N ARG A 70 43.44 -12.75 -6.74
CA ARG A 70 44.33 -11.62 -6.43
C ARG A 70 45.05 -11.08 -7.66
N ALA A 71 44.48 -11.31 -8.85
CA ALA A 71 45.01 -10.78 -10.08
C ALA A 71 44.75 -9.26 -10.11
N PRO A 72 45.64 -8.47 -10.74
CA PRO A 72 45.35 -7.08 -10.98
C PRO A 72 44.03 -6.92 -11.74
N ILE A 73 43.24 -5.92 -11.37
CA ILE A 73 41.96 -5.68 -12.05
C ILE A 73 42.26 -5.11 -13.43
N ASP A 74 41.98 -5.90 -14.47
CA ASP A 74 42.29 -5.50 -15.82
C ASP A 74 41.35 -4.35 -16.31
N PRO A 75 41.82 -3.50 -17.25
CA PRO A 75 41.01 -2.39 -17.76
C PRO A 75 39.69 -2.80 -18.42
N GLN A 76 39.63 -3.98 -19.05
CA GLN A 76 38.41 -4.47 -19.70
C GLN A 76 37.37 -4.89 -18.66
N ALA A 77 37.79 -5.53 -17.57
CA ALA A 77 36.95 -5.85 -16.43
C ALA A 77 36.37 -4.58 -15.80
N ARG A 78 37.16 -3.50 -15.70
CA ARG A 78 36.68 -2.19 -15.21
C ARG A 78 35.60 -1.59 -16.12
N GLU A 79 35.81 -1.58 -17.43
CA GLU A 79 34.81 -1.10 -18.39
C GLU A 79 33.54 -1.96 -18.35
N PHE A 80 33.71 -3.28 -18.28
CA PHE A 80 32.60 -4.22 -18.19
C PHE A 80 31.78 -4.02 -16.92
N ILE A 81 32.41 -3.80 -15.77
CA ILE A 81 31.73 -3.46 -14.52
C ILE A 81 30.96 -2.15 -14.65
N GLY A 82 31.54 -1.13 -15.28
CA GLY A 82 30.83 0.13 -15.56
C GLY A 82 29.56 -0.10 -16.38
N PHE A 83 29.68 -0.83 -17.49
CA PHE A 83 28.53 -1.20 -18.32
C PHE A 83 27.44 -1.99 -17.55
N LEU A 84 27.85 -2.94 -16.69
CA LEU A 84 26.92 -3.70 -15.87
C LEU A 84 26.19 -2.82 -14.85
N LEU A 85 26.88 -1.86 -14.24
CA LEU A 85 26.27 -0.91 -13.29
C LEU A 85 25.24 -0.01 -13.98
N ASP A 86 25.56 0.52 -15.16
CA ASP A 86 24.62 1.33 -15.95
C ASP A 86 23.39 0.52 -16.35
N THR A 87 23.60 -0.71 -16.82
CA THR A 87 22.51 -1.63 -17.21
C THR A 87 21.65 -1.99 -16.02
N ALA A 88 22.25 -2.30 -14.86
CA ALA A 88 21.52 -2.60 -13.64
C ALA A 88 20.73 -1.38 -13.12
N ALA A 89 21.26 -0.16 -13.28
CA ALA A 89 20.59 1.05 -12.81
C ALA A 89 19.33 1.32 -13.63
N LEU A 90 19.44 1.18 -14.95
CA LEU A 90 18.32 1.28 -15.85
C LEU A 90 17.27 0.19 -15.59
N ALA A 91 17.70 -1.07 -15.38
CA ALA A 91 16.80 -2.16 -15.07
C ALA A 91 16.05 -1.94 -13.74
N SER A 92 16.75 -1.49 -12.70
CA SER A 92 16.16 -1.17 -11.40
C SER A 92 15.12 -0.05 -11.50
N GLU A 93 15.36 0.99 -12.29
CA GLU A 93 14.37 2.05 -12.48
C GLU A 93 13.15 1.56 -13.26
N ASN A 94 13.35 0.75 -14.30
CA ASN A 94 12.24 0.16 -15.04
C ASN A 94 11.36 -0.71 -14.14
N LEU A 95 11.94 -1.50 -13.24
CA LEU A 95 11.18 -2.27 -12.26
C LEU A 95 10.40 -1.36 -11.31
N ARG A 96 11.04 -0.34 -10.74
CA ARG A 96 10.40 0.63 -9.84
C ARG A 96 9.25 1.37 -10.52
N LEU A 97 9.42 1.79 -11.78
CA LEU A 97 8.38 2.44 -12.56
C LEU A 97 7.22 1.50 -12.85
N ARG A 98 7.49 0.24 -13.19
CA ARG A 98 6.46 -0.78 -13.38
C ARG A 98 5.67 -1.02 -12.10
N GLU A 99 6.34 -1.21 -10.96
CA GLU A 99 5.70 -1.36 -9.65
C GLU A 99 4.85 -0.13 -9.29
N SER A 100 5.36 1.07 -9.57
CA SER A 100 4.60 2.30 -9.35
C SER A 100 3.37 2.37 -10.24
N VAL A 101 3.48 2.01 -11.52
CA VAL A 101 2.33 1.96 -12.44
C VAL A 101 1.32 0.91 -11.99
N GLU A 102 1.77 -0.27 -11.58
CA GLU A 102 0.90 -1.33 -11.05
C GLU A 102 0.21 -0.88 -9.76
N THR A 103 0.92 -0.19 -8.87
CA THR A 103 0.35 0.35 -7.64
C THR A 103 -0.72 1.38 -7.96
N LEU A 104 -0.44 2.36 -8.82
CA LEU A 104 -1.41 3.38 -9.25
C LEU A 104 -2.60 2.78 -10.00
N ALA A 105 -2.39 1.71 -10.76
CA ALA A 105 -3.46 1.02 -11.47
C ALA A 105 -4.42 0.29 -10.53
N ARG A 106 -3.97 -0.11 -9.34
CA ARG A 106 -4.70 -1.00 -8.44
C ARG A 106 -5.16 -0.35 -7.14
N HIS A 107 -4.51 0.73 -6.72
CA HIS A 107 -4.74 1.36 -5.43
C HIS A 107 -5.28 2.79 -5.56
N ASP A 108 -6.06 3.20 -4.56
CA ASP A 108 -6.45 4.59 -4.34
C ASP A 108 -5.28 5.35 -3.71
N GLU A 109 -4.84 6.46 -4.32
CA GLU A 109 -3.65 7.20 -3.88
C GLU A 109 -3.78 7.78 -2.47
N LEU A 110 -4.99 8.22 -2.09
CA LEU A 110 -5.20 8.89 -0.81
C LEU A 110 -5.15 7.89 0.35
N THR A 111 -5.89 6.79 0.23
CA THR A 111 -6.10 5.84 1.32
C THR A 111 -5.15 4.65 1.24
N GLY A 112 -4.57 4.38 0.07
CA GLY A 112 -3.75 3.19 -0.24
C GLY A 112 -4.54 1.90 -0.36
N LEU A 113 -5.87 1.93 -0.24
CA LEU A 113 -6.75 0.76 -0.42
C LEU A 113 -6.79 0.36 -1.90
N PHE A 114 -7.41 -0.77 -2.22
CA PHE A 114 -7.71 -1.03 -3.63
C PHE A 114 -8.64 0.06 -4.18
N ASN A 115 -8.48 0.38 -5.46
CA ASN A 115 -9.42 1.24 -6.17
C ASN A 115 -10.60 0.41 -6.69
N ARG A 116 -11.61 1.09 -7.24
CA ARG A 116 -12.79 0.45 -7.83
C ARG A 116 -12.46 -0.65 -8.84
N ARG A 117 -11.50 -0.40 -9.75
CA ARG A 117 -11.15 -1.33 -10.83
C ARG A 117 -10.56 -2.64 -10.29
N GLU A 118 -9.65 -2.53 -9.34
CA GLU A 118 -9.07 -3.71 -8.69
C GLU A 118 -10.14 -4.43 -7.85
N PHE A 119 -11.02 -3.69 -7.17
CA PHE A 119 -12.12 -4.27 -6.40
C PHE A 119 -13.05 -5.14 -7.26
N GLU A 120 -13.49 -4.63 -8.40
CA GLU A 120 -14.34 -5.36 -9.36
C GLU A 120 -13.64 -6.64 -9.86
N THR A 121 -12.34 -6.55 -10.14
CA THR A 121 -11.53 -7.71 -10.57
C THR A 121 -11.48 -8.78 -9.49
N ARG A 122 -11.18 -8.40 -8.24
CA ARG A 122 -11.10 -9.33 -7.11
C ARG A 122 -12.45 -9.92 -6.74
N MET A 123 -13.52 -9.13 -6.87
CA MET A 123 -14.87 -9.62 -6.64
C MET A 123 -15.22 -10.74 -7.62
N ALA A 124 -14.86 -10.58 -8.91
CA ALA A 124 -15.09 -11.60 -9.92
C ALA A 124 -14.31 -12.90 -9.66
N ASP A 125 -13.05 -12.78 -9.24
CA ASP A 125 -12.23 -13.92 -8.84
C ASP A 125 -12.84 -14.65 -7.63
N GLU A 126 -13.30 -13.88 -6.64
CA GLU A 126 -13.89 -14.42 -5.42
C GLU A 126 -15.23 -15.12 -5.68
N GLN A 127 -16.09 -14.58 -6.53
CA GLN A 127 -17.32 -15.28 -6.92
C GLN A 127 -17.00 -16.63 -7.57
N SER A 128 -16.04 -16.65 -8.51
CA SER A 128 -15.62 -17.88 -9.18
C SER A 128 -15.06 -18.91 -8.19
N ARG A 129 -14.35 -18.44 -7.17
CA ARG A 129 -13.86 -19.29 -6.06
C ARG A 129 -15.02 -19.81 -5.21
N ALA A 130 -15.92 -18.93 -4.78
CA ALA A 130 -17.01 -19.24 -3.87
C ALA A 130 -18.02 -20.21 -4.50
N GLN A 131 -18.35 -20.03 -5.79
CA GLN A 131 -19.14 -21.00 -6.58
C GLN A 131 -18.52 -22.38 -6.62
N ARG A 132 -17.20 -22.47 -6.86
CA ARG A 132 -16.49 -23.75 -6.94
C ARG A 132 -16.42 -24.46 -5.59
N LEU A 133 -16.30 -23.71 -4.50
CA LEU A 133 -16.16 -24.27 -3.15
C LEU A 133 -17.48 -24.41 -2.39
N GLY A 134 -18.57 -23.84 -2.91
CA GLY A 134 -19.85 -23.77 -2.19
C GLY A 134 -19.80 -22.88 -0.95
N SER A 135 -18.87 -21.92 -0.89
CA SER A 135 -18.71 -21.00 0.25
C SER A 135 -19.55 -19.74 0.09
N GLN A 136 -19.86 -19.08 1.21
CA GLN A 136 -20.58 -17.81 1.24
C GLN A 136 -19.60 -16.62 1.24
N CYS A 137 -20.01 -15.52 0.62
CA CYS A 137 -19.34 -14.22 0.72
C CYS A 137 -20.38 -13.11 0.95
N ALA A 138 -19.92 -11.95 1.38
CA ALA A 138 -20.79 -10.80 1.62
C ALA A 138 -20.13 -9.51 1.17
N LEU A 139 -20.94 -8.62 0.60
CA LEU A 139 -20.52 -7.27 0.26
C LEU A 139 -21.06 -6.30 1.30
N LEU A 140 -20.18 -5.47 1.85
CA LEU A 140 -20.54 -4.32 2.68
C LEU A 140 -20.06 -3.04 1.98
N LEU A 141 -20.97 -2.11 1.77
CA LEU A 141 -20.67 -0.75 1.34
C LEU A 141 -20.75 0.17 2.55
N PHE A 142 -19.72 0.98 2.75
CA PHE A 142 -19.66 1.98 3.80
C PHE A 142 -19.58 3.37 3.20
N ASP A 143 -20.20 4.34 3.85
CA ASP A 143 -20.15 5.75 3.47
C ASP A 143 -19.86 6.62 4.69
N VAL A 144 -18.95 7.58 4.52
CA VAL A 144 -18.61 8.56 5.56
C VAL A 144 -19.69 9.63 5.63
N ASP A 145 -20.48 9.60 6.70
CA ASP A 145 -21.61 10.50 6.86
C ASP A 145 -21.14 11.96 6.93
N HIS A 146 -21.79 12.82 6.16
CA HIS A 146 -21.56 14.27 6.21
C HIS A 146 -20.11 14.72 5.91
N LEU A 147 -19.31 13.95 5.16
CA LEU A 147 -17.94 14.34 4.78
C LEU A 147 -17.88 15.74 4.15
N GLN A 148 -18.87 16.12 3.34
CA GLN A 148 -18.95 17.46 2.76
C GLN A 148 -19.01 18.56 3.83
N ARG A 149 -19.71 18.34 4.95
CA ARG A 149 -19.75 19.31 6.06
C ARG A 149 -18.39 19.45 6.73
N VAL A 150 -17.67 18.35 6.92
CA VAL A 150 -16.29 18.37 7.43
C VAL A 150 -15.38 19.18 6.51
N ASN A 151 -15.45 18.92 5.20
CA ASN A 151 -14.68 19.67 4.20
C ASN A 151 -14.99 21.17 4.21
N LEU A 152 -16.27 21.54 4.34
CA LEU A 152 -16.70 22.93 4.39
C LEU A 152 -16.26 23.62 5.68
N ALA A 153 -16.32 22.94 6.83
CA ALA A 153 -16.02 23.51 8.14
C ALA A 153 -14.51 23.54 8.46
N ARG A 154 -13.74 22.54 7.99
CA ARG A 154 -12.35 22.31 8.40
C ARG A 154 -11.37 22.21 7.23
N GLY A 155 -11.86 22.36 6.01
CA GLY A 155 -11.07 22.28 4.78
C GLY A 155 -10.86 20.85 4.27
N HIS A 156 -10.53 20.73 2.99
CA HIS A 156 -10.34 19.44 2.30
C HIS A 156 -9.29 18.54 2.96
N LYS A 157 -8.22 19.12 3.50
CA LYS A 157 -7.18 18.36 4.20
C LYS A 157 -7.73 17.56 5.38
N ALA A 158 -8.68 18.12 6.14
CA ALA A 158 -9.30 17.43 7.26
C ALA A 158 -10.19 16.27 6.80
N GLY A 159 -10.90 16.42 5.67
CA GLY A 159 -11.64 15.33 5.06
C GLY A 159 -10.75 14.23 4.50
N ASP A 160 -9.61 14.61 3.90
CA ASP A 160 -8.61 13.67 3.41
C ASP A 160 -8.00 12.84 4.56
N GLU A 161 -7.66 13.50 5.67
CA GLU A 161 -7.20 12.83 6.90
C GLU A 161 -8.25 11.87 7.46
N LEU A 162 -9.53 12.27 7.47
CA LEU A 162 -10.64 11.40 7.89
C LEU A 162 -10.77 10.16 6.99
N LEU A 163 -10.69 10.33 5.67
CA LEU A 163 -10.75 9.22 4.72
C LEU A 163 -9.56 8.26 4.88
N GLN A 164 -8.37 8.79 5.15
CA GLN A 164 -7.20 7.99 5.48
C GLN A 164 -7.39 7.17 6.75
N GLN A 165 -7.95 7.79 7.80
CA GLN A 165 -8.27 7.09 9.06
C GLN A 165 -9.27 5.97 8.84
N VAL A 166 -10.33 6.20 8.05
CA VAL A 166 -11.30 5.17 7.67
C VAL A 166 -10.59 4.02 6.94
N GLY A 167 -9.71 4.33 5.99
CA GLY A 167 -8.97 3.31 5.24
C GLY A 167 -8.03 2.47 6.09
N VAL A 168 -7.34 3.08 7.07
CA VAL A 168 -6.52 2.36 8.05
C VAL A 168 -7.39 1.50 8.96
N MET A 169 -8.49 2.05 9.47
CA MET A 169 -9.43 1.38 10.35
C MET A 169 -10.03 0.13 9.69
N LEU A 170 -10.50 0.23 8.45
CA LEU A 170 -11.05 -0.91 7.71
C LEU A 170 -9.99 -2.02 7.56
N ARG A 171 -8.76 -1.66 7.17
CA ARG A 171 -7.67 -2.62 7.03
C ARG A 171 -7.25 -3.30 8.33
N SER A 172 -7.24 -2.57 9.46
CA SER A 172 -6.90 -3.16 10.76
C SER A 172 -7.99 -4.04 11.32
N THR A 173 -9.24 -3.80 10.92
CA THR A 173 -10.41 -4.52 11.43
C THR A 173 -10.60 -5.85 10.70
N LEU A 174 -10.34 -5.88 9.40
CA LEU A 174 -10.65 -7.01 8.52
C LEU A 174 -9.51 -8.02 8.42
N ARG A 175 -9.82 -9.23 7.93
CA ARG A 175 -8.81 -10.28 7.77
C ARG A 175 -7.99 -10.02 6.51
N SER A 176 -6.79 -10.61 6.43
CA SER A 176 -5.88 -10.40 5.30
C SER A 176 -6.41 -10.86 3.93
N HIS A 177 -7.43 -11.74 3.92
CA HIS A 177 -8.07 -12.26 2.71
C HIS A 177 -9.36 -11.51 2.36
N ASP A 178 -9.87 -10.65 3.25
CA ASP A 178 -10.98 -9.76 2.92
C ASP A 178 -10.46 -8.66 1.99
N ILE A 179 -11.30 -8.27 1.02
CA ILE A 179 -10.91 -7.27 0.02
C ILE A 179 -11.53 -5.94 0.41
N VAL A 180 -10.68 -4.93 0.56
CA VAL A 180 -11.09 -3.58 0.97
C VAL A 180 -10.69 -2.57 -0.09
N ALA A 181 -11.66 -1.76 -0.51
CA ALA A 181 -11.46 -0.77 -1.55
C ALA A 181 -12.14 0.56 -1.23
N ARG A 182 -11.63 1.63 -1.83
CA ARG A 182 -12.32 2.91 -1.94
C ARG A 182 -12.92 3.03 -3.34
N LEU A 183 -14.23 3.26 -3.41
CA LEU A 183 -14.97 3.26 -4.67
C LEU A 183 -15.19 4.65 -5.26
N THR A 184 -15.40 5.64 -4.39
CA THR A 184 -15.64 7.06 -4.72
C THR A 184 -15.12 7.93 -3.57
N GLY A 185 -15.40 9.24 -3.60
CA GLY A 185 -14.92 10.21 -2.62
C GLY A 185 -15.11 9.78 -1.16
N ASP A 186 -16.31 9.34 -0.78
CA ASP A 186 -16.71 8.99 0.59
C ASP A 186 -17.11 7.51 0.76
N ALA A 187 -17.20 6.75 -0.34
CA ALA A 187 -17.66 5.37 -0.30
C ALA A 187 -16.52 4.34 -0.34
N PHE A 188 -16.64 3.35 0.54
CA PHE A 188 -15.75 2.22 0.68
C PHE A 188 -16.52 0.92 0.47
N ALA A 189 -15.83 -0.11 -0.01
CA ALA A 189 -16.39 -1.44 -0.17
C ALA A 189 -15.51 -2.49 0.50
N VAL A 190 -16.18 -3.47 1.10
CA VAL A 190 -15.58 -4.61 1.78
C VAL A 190 -16.24 -5.87 1.25
N LEU A 191 -15.46 -6.74 0.62
CA LEU A 191 -15.88 -8.10 0.29
C LEU A 191 -15.34 -9.04 1.36
N VAL A 192 -16.24 -9.54 2.20
CA VAL A 192 -15.94 -10.53 3.23
C VAL A 192 -16.07 -11.91 2.62
N THR A 193 -15.02 -12.70 2.73
CA THR A 193 -14.94 -14.02 2.08
C THR A 193 -15.05 -15.14 3.11
N ASP A 194 -15.65 -16.27 2.72
CA ASP A 194 -15.88 -17.42 3.62
C ASP A 194 -16.55 -17.01 4.95
N THR A 195 -17.72 -16.40 4.83
CA THR A 195 -18.40 -15.75 5.94
C THR A 195 -19.83 -16.25 6.11
N THR A 196 -20.35 -16.07 7.31
CA THR A 196 -21.77 -16.24 7.66
C THR A 196 -22.43 -14.89 7.89
N HIS A 197 -23.77 -14.85 7.88
CA HIS A 197 -24.54 -13.64 8.20
C HIS A 197 -24.18 -13.02 9.55
N GLU A 198 -24.01 -13.85 10.60
CA GLU A 198 -23.62 -13.39 11.93
C GLU A 198 -22.24 -12.72 11.94
N GLN A 199 -21.28 -13.27 11.19
CA GLN A 199 -19.94 -12.68 11.07
C GLN A 199 -19.97 -11.35 10.32
N VAL A 200 -20.82 -11.22 9.29
CA VAL A 200 -21.02 -9.96 8.56
C VAL A 200 -21.57 -8.88 9.50
N LEU A 201 -22.56 -9.24 10.32
CA LEU A 201 -23.10 -8.33 11.33
C LEU A 201 -22.06 -7.92 12.36
N ALA A 202 -21.24 -8.86 12.84
CA ALA A 202 -20.15 -8.56 13.77
C ALA A 202 -19.11 -7.62 13.15
N ILE A 203 -18.77 -7.81 11.86
CA ILE A 203 -17.87 -6.92 11.12
C ILE A 203 -18.48 -5.53 10.96
N ALA A 204 -19.72 -5.44 10.49
CA ALA A 204 -20.42 -4.17 10.29
C ALA A 204 -20.51 -3.38 11.61
N ARG A 205 -20.87 -4.05 12.71
CA ARG A 205 -20.90 -3.44 14.05
C ARG A 205 -19.55 -2.91 14.47
N ARG A 206 -18.52 -3.74 14.35
CA ARG A 206 -17.16 -3.39 14.76
C ARG A 206 -16.63 -2.21 13.95
N VAL A 207 -16.85 -2.18 12.64
CA VAL A 207 -16.46 -1.05 11.78
C VAL A 207 -17.26 0.21 12.12
N GLY A 208 -18.58 0.09 12.25
CA GLY A 208 -19.48 1.23 12.45
C GLY A 208 -19.37 1.90 13.83
N THR A 209 -18.97 1.16 14.86
CA THR A 209 -18.81 1.67 16.24
C THR A 209 -17.42 2.25 16.53
N LEU A 210 -16.46 2.08 15.60
CA LEU A 210 -15.14 2.69 15.76
C LEU A 210 -15.24 4.19 15.55
N GLY A 211 -14.87 4.95 16.57
CA GLY A 211 -14.87 6.41 16.52
C GLY A 211 -13.99 6.94 15.40
N LEU A 212 -14.60 7.70 14.49
CA LEU A 212 -13.88 8.39 13.41
C LEU A 212 -13.34 9.76 13.82
N GLY A 213 -13.49 10.13 15.09
CA GLY A 213 -13.27 11.49 15.57
C GLY A 213 -14.23 12.49 14.91
N MET A 214 -14.16 13.75 15.35
CA MET A 214 -14.91 14.87 14.75
C MET A 214 -16.44 14.72 14.72
N GLY A 215 -17.02 13.79 15.49
CA GLY A 215 -18.46 13.53 15.52
C GLY A 215 -19.02 12.94 14.23
N VAL A 216 -18.18 12.26 13.43
CA VAL A 216 -18.59 11.65 12.16
C VAL A 216 -18.93 10.17 12.33
N SER A 217 -20.05 9.74 11.75
CA SER A 217 -20.48 8.34 11.72
C SER A 217 -20.28 7.69 10.34
N LEU A 218 -20.48 6.38 10.29
CA LEU A 218 -20.62 5.63 9.03
C LEU A 218 -22.07 5.22 8.82
N SER A 219 -22.48 5.17 7.56
CA SER A 219 -23.64 4.39 7.14
C SER A 219 -23.16 3.17 6.37
N ALA A 220 -23.82 2.03 6.55
CA ALA A 220 -23.48 0.79 5.87
C ALA A 220 -24.68 0.11 5.22
N GLY A 221 -24.47 -0.46 4.04
CA GLY A 221 -25.40 -1.35 3.35
C GLY A 221 -24.72 -2.67 3.05
N GLY A 222 -25.42 -3.79 3.23
CA GLY A 222 -24.83 -5.10 3.02
C GLY A 222 -25.75 -6.11 2.37
N SER A 223 -25.14 -7.04 1.64
CA SER A 223 -25.80 -8.14 0.94
C SER A 223 -24.94 -9.40 1.01
N LEU A 224 -25.56 -10.58 0.86
CA LEU A 224 -24.92 -11.88 1.01
C LEU A 224 -25.08 -12.74 -0.26
N TRP A 225 -24.06 -13.53 -0.55
CA TRP A 225 -24.03 -14.47 -1.66
C TRP A 225 -23.59 -15.88 -1.20
N PRO A 226 -24.15 -16.97 -1.77
CA PRO A 226 -25.27 -16.98 -2.71
C PRO A 226 -26.60 -16.84 -1.96
N ARG A 227 -27.47 -15.99 -2.50
CA ARG A 227 -28.90 -15.99 -2.21
C ARG A 227 -29.62 -16.14 -3.54
N ASP A 228 -30.47 -17.15 -3.66
CA ASP A 228 -31.29 -17.45 -4.85
C ASP A 228 -30.55 -17.52 -6.21
N ASN A 229 -29.25 -17.86 -6.18
CA ASN A 229 -28.40 -18.07 -7.37
C ASN A 229 -28.16 -16.81 -8.23
N HIS A 230 -28.10 -15.64 -7.59
CA HIS A 230 -27.92 -14.35 -8.28
C HIS A 230 -26.47 -14.05 -8.72
N GLU A 231 -26.34 -13.21 -9.75
CA GLU A 231 -25.07 -12.66 -10.25
C GLU A 231 -24.49 -11.59 -9.32
N MET A 232 -23.18 -11.32 -9.39
CA MET A 232 -22.53 -10.28 -8.56
C MET A 232 -23.09 -8.87 -8.75
N SER A 233 -23.59 -8.56 -9.94
CA SER A 233 -24.22 -7.26 -10.23
C SER A 233 -25.41 -7.01 -9.30
N VAL A 234 -26.14 -8.06 -8.93
CA VAL A 234 -27.25 -8.03 -7.99
C VAL A 234 -26.74 -7.76 -6.58
N LEU A 235 -25.67 -8.45 -6.15
CA LEU A 235 -25.04 -8.25 -4.84
C LEU A 235 -24.67 -6.77 -4.61
N PHE A 236 -24.06 -6.13 -5.61
CA PHE A 236 -23.72 -4.72 -5.54
C PHE A 236 -24.94 -3.82 -5.45
N SER A 237 -25.94 -4.05 -6.30
CA SER A 237 -27.20 -3.29 -6.31
C SER A 237 -27.95 -3.40 -4.97
N GLU A 238 -27.98 -4.59 -4.36
CA GLU A 238 -28.64 -4.84 -3.09
C GLU A 238 -27.93 -4.12 -1.94
N ALA A 239 -26.59 -4.21 -1.88
CA ALA A 239 -25.81 -3.49 -0.88
C ALA A 239 -25.97 -1.96 -1.03
N GLU A 240 -26.05 -1.45 -2.26
CA GLU A 240 -26.27 -0.03 -2.53
C GLU A 240 -27.66 0.43 -2.09
N ALA A 241 -28.71 -0.36 -2.40
CA ALA A 241 -30.06 -0.08 -1.92
C ALA A 241 -30.14 -0.05 -0.39
N ALA A 242 -29.53 -1.05 0.27
CA ALA A 242 -29.43 -1.11 1.72
C ALA A 242 -28.69 0.11 2.31
N LEU A 243 -27.60 0.57 1.67
CA LEU A 243 -26.87 1.76 2.10
C LEU A 243 -27.72 3.03 1.98
N ILE A 244 -28.49 3.15 0.90
CA ILE A 244 -29.44 4.26 0.72
C ILE A 244 -30.47 4.25 1.85
N ASP A 245 -31.00 3.08 2.21
CA ASP A 245 -31.96 2.93 3.30
C ASP A 245 -31.34 3.27 4.66
N ALA A 246 -30.08 2.89 4.90
CA ALA A 246 -29.34 3.30 6.09
C ALA A 246 -29.24 4.83 6.20
N LYS A 247 -28.89 5.50 5.09
CA LYS A 247 -28.79 6.97 5.04
C LYS A 247 -30.16 7.65 5.23
N ARG A 248 -31.22 7.11 4.64
CA ARG A 248 -32.61 7.62 4.78
C ARG A 248 -33.17 7.38 6.17
N GLY A 249 -32.78 6.28 6.81
CA GLY A 249 -33.17 5.95 8.18
C GLY A 249 -32.59 6.89 9.24
N GLY A 250 -31.66 7.77 8.87
CA GLY A 250 -31.03 8.73 9.78
C GLY A 250 -29.54 8.53 9.99
N ARG A 251 -28.87 7.75 9.13
CA ARG A 251 -27.41 7.50 9.15
C ARG A 251 -26.94 6.79 10.43
N GLY A 252 -25.63 6.62 10.60
CA GLY A 252 -25.04 5.99 11.79
C GLY A 252 -25.55 4.57 12.03
N ARG A 253 -25.71 3.78 10.97
CA ARG A 253 -26.32 2.44 11.03
C ARG A 253 -25.92 1.57 9.86
N ALA A 254 -26.08 0.26 10.03
CA ALA A 254 -26.09 -0.69 8.94
C ALA A 254 -27.52 -1.15 8.62
N VAL A 255 -27.81 -1.32 7.34
CA VAL A 255 -28.89 -2.18 6.86
C VAL A 255 -28.23 -3.34 6.13
N ILE A 256 -28.48 -4.56 6.60
CA ILE A 256 -28.00 -5.78 5.94
C ILE A 256 -29.21 -6.53 5.41
N GLU A 257 -29.16 -6.90 4.15
CA GLU A 257 -30.24 -7.61 3.51
C GLU A 257 -30.55 -8.94 4.21
N GLY A 258 -31.82 -9.17 4.52
CA GLY A 258 -32.29 -10.33 5.29
C GLY A 258 -32.53 -10.04 6.78
N ASP A 259 -32.12 -8.87 7.29
CA ASP A 259 -32.48 -8.45 8.64
C ASP A 259 -33.85 -7.77 8.68
N GLU A 260 -34.60 -7.99 9.77
CA GLU A 260 -35.90 -7.34 10.00
C GLU A 260 -35.76 -5.88 10.44
N ALA A 261 -34.60 -5.50 10.99
CA ALA A 261 -34.35 -4.17 11.54
C ALA A 261 -32.92 -3.69 11.29
N PRO A 262 -32.70 -2.38 11.10
CA PRO A 262 -31.36 -1.82 10.96
C PRO A 262 -30.55 -1.95 12.25
N MET A 263 -29.24 -2.16 12.11
CA MET A 263 -28.28 -2.12 13.21
C MET A 263 -27.80 -0.69 13.43
N LEU A 264 -28.13 -0.09 14.56
CA LEU A 264 -27.58 1.21 14.94
C LEU A 264 -26.10 1.08 15.31
N PHE A 265 -25.29 2.03 14.86
CA PHE A 265 -23.95 2.22 15.36
C PHE A 265 -24.05 3.21 16.51
N GLU A 266 -23.88 2.73 17.73
CA GLU A 266 -23.79 3.62 18.88
C GLU A 266 -22.53 4.48 18.71
N PRO A 267 -22.64 5.83 18.78
CA PRO A 267 -21.45 6.67 18.76
C PRO A 267 -20.57 6.33 19.98
N PRO A 268 -19.23 6.42 19.85
CA PRO A 268 -18.38 6.41 21.03
C PRO A 268 -18.81 7.53 21.98
N ASP A 269 -18.70 7.27 23.28
CA ASP A 269 -19.09 8.17 24.38
C ASP A 269 -18.10 9.36 24.49
N ASP A 270 -18.04 10.19 23.45
CA ASP A 270 -16.97 11.16 23.23
C ASP A 270 -17.53 12.56 22.88
N GLY A 271 -18.17 13.22 23.83
CA GLY A 271 -18.32 14.69 23.87
C GLY A 271 -19.19 15.37 22.80
N GLU A 272 -19.55 16.62 23.07
CA GLU A 272 -20.65 17.35 22.40
C GLU A 272 -20.58 17.41 20.86
N PRO A 273 -21.75 17.37 20.18
CA PRO A 273 -21.84 17.51 18.73
C PRO A 273 -21.34 18.89 18.26
N LEU A 274 -20.75 18.92 17.07
CA LEU A 274 -20.44 20.18 16.38
C LEU A 274 -21.75 20.81 15.90
N ASP A 275 -22.17 21.87 16.60
CA ASP A 275 -23.20 22.83 16.16
C ASP A 275 -22.80 23.53 14.83
#